data_AF-A0A9J5YX96-F1
#
_entry.id   AF-A0A9J5YX96-F1
#
_cell.length_a   1.000
_cell.length_b   1.000
_cell.length_c   1.000
_cell.angle_alpha   90.00
_cell.angle_beta   90.00
_cell.angle_gamma   90.00
#
_symmetry.space_group_name_H-M   'P 1'
#
loop_
_entity.id
_entity.type
_entity.pdbx_description
1 polymer ?
#
loop_
_entity_poly.entity_id
_entity_poly.type
_entity_poly.pdbx_seq_one_letter_code
_entity_poly.pdbx_strand_id
1 'polypeptide(L)'
;MATADVRKANAKEFEMALQDRVMEEKKDRKNVSESYACDMRDKLSDIYQEFVTDSEREKIIAKLQEMEDWLYEDREDETRGVYIAKLEKLKKHGDLI
;
A
#
# COMPACT_ATOMS: atom_id res chain seq x y z
N MET A 1 40.71 -16.10 -7.93
CA MET A 1 39.79 -15.07 -7.39
C MET A 1 39.96 -15.07 -5.88
N ALA A 2 40.27 -13.91 -5.28
CA ALA A 2 40.53 -13.87 -3.84
C ALA A 2 39.21 -14.10 -3.10
N THR A 3 39.26 -14.78 -1.96
CA THR A 3 38.08 -15.03 -1.09
C THR A 3 37.32 -13.76 -0.70
N ALA A 4 37.99 -12.60 -0.74
CA ALA A 4 37.39 -11.28 -0.57
C ALA A 4 36.49 -10.86 -1.75
N ASP A 5 36.85 -11.20 -2.98
CA ASP A 5 36.05 -10.89 -4.18
C ASP A 5 34.76 -11.71 -4.19
N VAL A 6 34.84 -12.98 -3.79
CA VAL A 6 33.67 -13.87 -3.66
C VAL A 6 32.70 -13.37 -2.58
N ARG A 7 33.21 -12.91 -1.43
CA ARG A 7 32.38 -12.32 -0.37
C ARG A 7 31.69 -11.03 -0.82
N LYS A 8 32.39 -10.17 -1.57
CA LYS A 8 31.80 -8.96 -2.16
C LYS A 8 30.72 -9.28 -3.18
N ALA A 9 30.96 -10.28 -4.05
CA ALA A 9 29.99 -10.72 -5.04
C ALA A 9 28.71 -11.26 -4.36
N ASN A 10 28.86 -12.11 -3.34
CA ASN A 10 27.72 -12.63 -2.59
C ASN A 10 26.93 -11.51 -1.88
N ALA A 11 27.61 -10.56 -1.21
CA ALA A 11 26.92 -9.46 -0.55
C ALA A 11 26.09 -8.62 -1.54
N LYS A 12 26.65 -8.36 -2.73
CA LYS A 12 25.96 -7.64 -3.80
C LYS A 12 24.78 -8.43 -4.36
N GLU A 13 24.91 -9.75 -4.50
CA GLU A 13 23.83 -10.63 -4.93
C GLU A 13 22.66 -10.62 -3.93
N PHE A 14 22.94 -10.69 -2.63
CA PHE A 14 21.92 -10.56 -1.58
C PHE A 14 21.24 -9.18 -1.59
N GLU A 15 21.99 -8.10 -1.79
CA GLU A 15 21.43 -6.75 -1.89
C GLU A 15 20.50 -6.61 -3.10
N MET A 16 20.92 -7.09 -4.27
CA MET A 16 20.09 -7.08 -5.48
C MET A 16 18.82 -7.93 -5.30
N ALA A 17 18.94 -9.13 -4.73
CA ALA A 17 17.79 -10.00 -4.46
C ALA A 17 16.81 -9.38 -3.45
N LEU A 18 17.31 -8.66 -2.45
CA LEU A 18 16.47 -7.93 -1.49
C LEU A 18 15.74 -6.78 -2.19
N GLN A 19 16.45 -6.00 -3.01
CA GLN A 19 15.87 -4.89 -3.76
C GLN A 19 14.79 -5.34 -4.74
N ASP A 20 15.03 -6.44 -5.47
CA ASP A 20 14.02 -7.01 -6.37
C ASP A 20 12.76 -7.42 -5.61
N ARG A 21 12.92 -8.07 -4.44
CA ARG A 21 11.78 -8.47 -3.62
C ARG A 21 10.99 -7.27 -3.09
N VAL A 22 11.69 -6.25 -2.60
CA VAL A 22 11.06 -5.00 -2.11
C VAL A 22 10.31 -4.30 -3.24
N MET A 23 10.90 -4.28 -4.45
CA MET A 23 10.26 -3.68 -5.62
C MET A 23 8.99 -4.43 -6.03
N GLU A 24 9.02 -5.77 -6.01
CA GLU A 24 7.87 -6.62 -6.31
C GLU A 24 6.77 -6.45 -5.26
N GLU A 25 7.12 -6.48 -3.96
CA GLU A 25 6.17 -6.24 -2.87
C GLU A 25 5.55 -4.83 -2.96
N LYS A 26 6.34 -3.81 -3.32
CA LYS A 26 5.85 -2.44 -3.54
C LYS A 26 4.90 -2.37 -4.74
N LYS A 27 5.21 -3.08 -5.82
CA LYS A 27 4.37 -3.14 -7.02
C LYS A 27 3.05 -3.85 -6.75
N ASP A 28 3.07 -4.99 -6.08
CA ASP A 28 1.86 -5.72 -5.71
C ASP A 28 0.97 -4.90 -4.79
N ARG A 29 1.57 -4.21 -3.81
CA ARG A 29 0.82 -3.37 -2.88
C ARG A 29 0.15 -2.19 -3.56
N LYS A 30 0.81 -1.57 -4.54
CA LYS A 30 0.24 -0.54 -5.40
C LYS A 30 -0.91 -1.06 -6.25
N ASN A 31 -0.75 -2.24 -6.84
CA ASN A 31 -1.78 -2.85 -7.68
C ASN A 31 -3.03 -3.19 -6.84
N VAL A 32 -2.84 -3.70 -5.63
CA VAL A 32 -3.94 -3.98 -4.68
C VAL A 32 -4.61 -2.68 -4.22
N SER A 33 -3.86 -1.61 -3.94
CA SER A 33 -4.45 -0.33 -3.57
C SER A 33 -5.21 0.33 -4.72
N GLU A 34 -4.66 0.32 -5.94
CA GLU A 34 -5.34 0.84 -7.13
C GLU A 34 -6.64 0.08 -7.42
N SER A 35 -6.60 -1.25 -7.37
CA SER A 35 -7.81 -2.07 -7.56
C SER A 35 -8.85 -1.80 -6.48
N TYR A 36 -8.45 -1.68 -5.21
CA TYR A 36 -9.38 -1.38 -4.12
C TYR A 36 -9.94 0.04 -4.20
N ALA A 37 -9.12 1.03 -4.57
CA ALA A 37 -9.55 2.40 -4.76
C ALA A 37 -10.56 2.50 -5.91
N CYS A 38 -10.30 1.83 -7.03
CA CYS A 38 -11.20 1.75 -8.18
C CYS A 38 -12.53 1.08 -7.78
N ASP A 39 -12.47 -0.11 -7.16
CA ASP A 39 -13.65 -0.85 -6.70
C ASP A 39 -14.49 -0.07 -5.69
N MET A 40 -13.86 0.59 -4.71
CA MET A 40 -14.60 1.40 -3.73
C MET A 40 -15.20 2.65 -4.35
N ARG A 41 -14.55 3.25 -5.35
CA ARG A 41 -15.12 4.40 -6.05
C ARG A 41 -16.37 4.00 -6.83
N ASP A 42 -16.32 2.87 -7.52
CA ASP A 42 -17.47 2.33 -8.26
C ASP A 42 -18.61 1.97 -7.30
N LYS A 43 -18.31 1.29 -6.18
CA LYS A 43 -19.31 1.01 -5.15
C LYS A 43 -19.89 2.28 -4.51
N LEU A 44 -19.08 3.32 -4.28
CA LEU A 44 -19.52 4.60 -3.73
C LEU A 44 -20.45 5.36 -4.68
N SER A 45 -20.21 5.25 -5.99
CA SER A 45 -21.03 5.90 -7.02
C SER A 45 -22.26 5.08 -7.40
N ASP A 46 -22.28 3.77 -7.19
CA ASP A 46 -23.39 2.89 -7.58
C ASP A 46 -24.23 2.48 -6.36
N ILE A 47 -23.71 1.58 -5.53
CA ILE A 47 -24.45 0.92 -4.45
C ILE A 47 -24.67 1.85 -3.26
N TYR A 48 -23.63 2.61 -2.91
CA TYR A 48 -23.64 3.41 -1.70
C TYR A 48 -24.09 4.86 -1.93
N GLN A 49 -24.39 5.30 -3.16
CA GLN A 49 -24.75 6.71 -3.41
C GLN A 49 -25.98 7.17 -2.60
N GLU A 50 -26.91 6.25 -2.31
CA GLU A 50 -28.11 6.51 -1.51
C GLU A 50 -27.88 6.36 0.00
N PHE A 51 -26.75 5.77 0.40
CA PHE A 51 -26.40 5.44 1.79
C PHE A 51 -25.29 6.31 2.36
N VAL A 52 -24.48 6.97 1.52
CA VAL A 52 -23.40 7.87 1.95
C VAL A 52 -23.67 9.29 1.55
N THR A 53 -23.45 10.22 2.47
CA THR A 53 -23.46 11.64 2.14
C THR A 53 -22.23 12.03 1.32
N ASP A 54 -22.34 13.07 0.51
CA ASP A 54 -21.22 13.60 -0.29
C ASP A 54 -19.97 13.88 0.56
N SER A 55 -20.16 14.32 1.80
CA SER A 55 -19.08 14.57 2.77
C SER A 55 -18.35 13.29 3.20
N GLU A 56 -19.08 12.19 3.36
CA GLU A 56 -18.48 10.89 3.73
C GLU A 56 -17.76 10.27 2.55
N ARG A 57 -18.34 10.36 1.34
CA ARG A 57 -17.69 9.95 0.09
C ARG A 57 -16.34 10.66 -0.10
N GLU A 58 -16.30 11.98 0.04
CA GLU A 58 -15.05 12.75 -0.05
C GLU A 58 -14.04 12.35 1.02
N LYS A 59 -14.48 12.09 2.26
CA LYS A 59 -13.59 11.61 3.34
C LYS A 59 -12.97 10.25 3.03
N ILE A 60 -13.72 9.33 2.42
CA ILE A 60 -13.22 7.99 2.07
C ILE A 60 -12.20 8.11 0.94
N ILE A 61 -12.51 8.91 -0.09
CA ILE A 61 -11.59 9.18 -1.21
C ILE A 61 -10.29 9.80 -0.69
N ALA A 62 -10.38 10.82 0.17
CA ALA A 62 -9.20 11.48 0.74
C ALA A 62 -8.32 10.49 1.54
N LYS A 63 -8.93 9.57 2.30
CA LYS A 63 -8.20 8.54 3.05
C LYS A 63 -7.54 7.48 2.19
N LEU A 64 -8.19 7.08 1.09
CA LEU A 64 -7.61 6.18 0.11
C LEU A 64 -6.34 6.80 -0.49
N GLN A 65 -6.42 8.06 -0.87
CA GLN A 65 -5.30 8.82 -1.43
C GLN A 65 -4.16 9.00 -0.42
N GLU A 66 -4.48 9.33 0.83
CA GLU A 66 -3.47 9.45 1.90
C GLU A 66 -2.77 8.10 2.20
N MET A 67 -3.48 6.98 2.05
CA MET A 67 -2.88 5.65 2.15
C MET A 67 -1.97 5.35 0.95
N GLU A 68 -2.41 5.67 -0.27
CA GLU A 68 -1.59 5.53 -1.48
C GLU A 68 -0.32 6.37 -1.40
N ASP A 69 -0.42 7.66 -1.05
CA ASP A 69 0.74 8.53 -0.89
C ASP A 69 1.72 7.97 0.16
N TRP A 70 1.20 7.45 1.27
CA TRP A 70 2.02 6.80 2.29
C TRP A 70 2.64 5.47 1.84
N LEU A 71 1.99 4.70 0.97
CA LEU A 71 2.56 3.49 0.34
C LEU A 71 3.69 3.82 -0.64
N TYR A 72 3.69 5.03 -1.19
CA TYR A 72 4.71 5.53 -2.10
C TYR A 72 5.88 6.19 -1.39
N GLU A 73 5.69 6.72 -0.17
CA GLU A 73 6.78 7.14 0.71
C GLU A 73 7.67 5.92 1.02
N ASP A 74 8.91 5.97 0.55
CA ASP A 74 9.90 4.90 0.70
C ASP A 74 10.35 4.80 2.17
N ARG A 75 9.48 4.25 3.02
CA ARG A 75 9.75 4.04 4.45
C ARG A 75 10.25 2.60 4.63
N GLU A 76 11.53 2.38 4.40
CA GLU A 76 12.23 1.13 4.72
C GLU A 76 12.10 0.72 6.22
N ASP A 77 11.74 1.65 7.10
CA ASP A 77 11.77 1.48 8.57
C ASP A 77 10.39 1.27 9.24
N GLU A 78 9.29 1.21 8.48
CA GLU A 78 7.97 1.07 9.10
C GLU A 78 7.57 -0.38 9.38
N THR A 79 7.36 -0.67 10.66
CA THR A 79 6.95 -1.99 11.14
C THR A 79 5.57 -2.40 10.62
N ARG A 80 5.38 -3.72 10.39
CA ARG A 80 4.11 -4.34 9.95
C ARG A 80 2.87 -3.86 10.74
N GLY A 81 3.03 -3.47 12.01
CA GLY A 81 1.96 -2.93 12.84
C GLY A 81 1.35 -1.62 12.32
N VAL A 82 2.16 -0.74 11.70
CA VAL A 82 1.68 0.54 11.15
C VAL A 82 0.79 0.29 9.93
N TYR A 83 1.17 -0.67 9.08
CA TYR A 83 0.37 -1.12 7.94
C TYR A 83 -0.99 -1.67 8.35
N ILE A 84 -1.03 -2.52 9.39
CA ILE A 84 -2.28 -3.08 9.91
C ILE A 84 -3.15 -1.97 10.49
N ALA A 85 -2.58 -1.05 11.29
CA ALA A 85 -3.33 0.06 11.89
C ALA A 85 -3.93 1.02 10.84
N LYS A 86 -3.22 1.28 9.73
CA LYS A 86 -3.74 2.09 8.62
C LYS A 86 -4.85 1.38 7.85
N LEU A 87 -4.69 0.10 7.55
CA LEU A 87 -5.74 -0.72 6.94
C LEU A 87 -6.99 -0.81 7.83
N GLU A 88 -6.85 -1.04 9.13
CA GLU A 88 -8.00 -1.08 10.05
C GLU A 88 -8.72 0.26 10.15
N LYS A 89 -7.97 1.39 10.16
CA LYS A 89 -8.59 2.72 10.12
C LYS A 89 -9.43 2.93 8.86
N LEU A 90 -8.96 2.41 7.73
CA LEU A 90 -9.62 2.56 6.44
C LEU A 90 -10.84 1.65 6.33
N LYS A 91 -10.71 0.37 6.74
CA LYS A 91 -11.85 -0.56 6.86
C LYS A 91 -12.93 -0.05 7.79
N LYS A 92 -12.57 0.46 8.97
CA LYS A 92 -13.55 0.98 9.93
C LYS A 92 -14.41 2.11 9.35
N HIS A 93 -13.87 2.90 8.42
CA HIS A 93 -14.66 3.94 7.74
C HIS A 93 -15.47 3.41 6.57
N GLY A 94 -14.98 2.38 5.86
CA GLY A 94 -15.73 1.70 4.79
C GLY A 94 -16.85 0.79 5.29
N ASP A 95 -16.66 0.14 6.45
CA ASP A 95 -17.63 -0.77 7.09
C ASP A 95 -18.69 -0.03 7.92
N LEU A 96 -18.47 1.26 8.22
CA LEU A 96 -19.44 2.11 8.93
C LEU A 96 -20.53 2.69 8.01
N ILE A 97 -20.48 2.35 6.72
CA ILE A 97 -21.38 2.83 5.66
C ILE A 97 -22.35 1.72 5.27
#